data_AF-A0A4R2GRF8-F1
#
_entry.id   AF-A0A4R2GRF8-F1
#
_cell.length_a   1.000
_cell.length_b   1.000
_cell.length_c   1.000
_cell.angle_alpha   90.00
_cell.angle_beta   90.00
_cell.angle_gamma   90.00
#
_symmetry.space_group_name_H-M   'P 1'
#
loop_
_entity.id
_entity.type
_entity.pdbx_description
1 polymer ?
#
loop_
_entity_poly.entity_id
_entity_poly.type
_entity_poly.pdbx_seq_one_letter_code
_entity_poly.pdbx_strand_id
1 'polypeptide(L)'
;MSDHDRDTPLRLADAVRIGFPHGGMSVAGLRREAQRGNLRMWRIANKDFTTLAAISEMMEKCQVRPQALPAERWRADAISPRSPEQAMKDARTILQGLRKKGHAPALRKSA
;
A
#
# COMPACT_ATOMS: atom_id res chain seq x y z
N MET A 1 -25.76 -7.08 19.05
CA MET A 1 -25.45 -5.85 18.30
C MET A 1 -26.40 -4.80 18.83
N SER A 2 -25.92 -3.75 19.47
CA SER A 2 -26.80 -2.73 20.03
C SER A 2 -27.54 -2.03 18.89
N ASP A 3 -28.87 -2.18 18.88
CA ASP A 3 -29.77 -1.53 17.93
C ASP A 3 -29.90 -0.05 18.31
N HIS A 4 -28.85 0.71 18.01
CA HIS A 4 -28.88 2.16 18.13
C HIS A 4 -29.36 2.72 16.80
N ASP A 5 -30.52 3.37 16.83
CA ASP A 5 -31.02 4.12 15.68
C ASP A 5 -29.94 5.07 15.17
N ARG A 6 -29.62 4.97 13.87
CA ARG A 6 -28.44 5.60 13.26
C ARG A 6 -28.52 7.12 13.30
N ASP A 7 -29.74 7.66 13.35
CA ASP A 7 -30.02 9.09 13.35
C ASP A 7 -30.28 9.65 14.76
N THR A 8 -30.24 8.80 15.79
CA THR A 8 -30.34 9.25 17.17
C THR A 8 -29.13 10.12 17.53
N PRO A 9 -29.34 11.34 18.07
CA PRO A 9 -28.25 12.21 18.48
C PRO A 9 -27.57 11.67 19.74
N LEU A 10 -26.29 11.32 19.60
CA LEU A 10 -25.42 10.82 20.66
C LEU A 10 -24.44 11.90 21.09
N ARG A 11 -24.12 11.94 22.40
CA ARG A 11 -23.00 12.76 22.86
C ARG A 11 -21.70 12.23 22.26
N LEU A 12 -20.73 13.10 22.03
CA LEU A 12 -19.44 12.68 21.45
C LEU A 12 -18.75 11.54 22.23
N ALA A 13 -18.87 11.50 23.56
CA ALA A 13 -18.29 10.43 24.36
C ALA A 13 -18.92 9.05 24.07
N ASP A 14 -20.24 9.02 23.93
CA ASP A 14 -20.99 7.80 23.62
C ASP A 14 -20.79 7.38 22.16
N ALA A 15 -20.80 8.36 21.26
CA ALA A 15 -20.54 8.18 19.84
C ALA A 15 -19.16 7.53 19.58
N VAL A 16 -18.12 7.92 20.33
CA VAL A 16 -16.80 7.27 20.27
C VAL A 16 -16.86 5.83 20.74
N ARG A 17 -17.48 5.55 21.89
CA ARG A 17 -17.59 4.19 22.43
C ARG A 17 -18.36 3.25 21.51
N ILE A 18 -19.40 3.74 20.86
CA ILE A 18 -20.29 2.94 20.01
C ILE A 18 -19.70 2.81 18.59
N GLY A 19 -19.26 3.91 17.99
CA GLY A 19 -18.73 3.91 16.62
C GLY A 19 -17.34 3.32 16.49
N PHE A 20 -16.54 3.37 17.56
CA PHE A 20 -15.16 2.88 17.59
C PHE A 20 -14.95 1.96 18.81
N PRO A 21 -15.54 0.75 18.82
CA PRO A 21 -15.54 -0.14 19.99
C PRO A 21 -14.14 -0.64 20.38
N HIS A 22 -13.19 -0.66 19.43
CA HIS A 22 -11.80 -1.01 19.67
C HIS A 22 -10.90 0.20 19.98
N GLY A 23 -11.48 1.39 20.16
CA GLY A 23 -10.74 2.63 20.38
C GLY A 23 -10.17 3.24 19.10
N GLY A 24 -9.06 3.95 19.21
CA GLY A 24 -8.41 4.65 18.08
C GLY A 24 -9.02 6.01 17.72
N MET A 25 -10.26 6.28 18.14
CA MET A 25 -10.90 7.59 18.04
C MET A 25 -11.06 8.23 19.43
N SER A 26 -10.97 9.56 19.48
CA SER A 26 -11.17 10.34 20.71
C SER A 26 -12.19 11.45 20.49
N VAL A 27 -12.79 11.95 21.57
CA VAL A 27 -13.71 13.11 21.53
C VAL A 27 -13.02 14.34 20.93
N ALA A 28 -11.74 14.57 21.28
CA ALA A 28 -10.95 15.64 20.68
C ALA A 28 -10.72 15.42 19.17
N GLY A 29 -10.53 14.17 18.75
CA GLY A 29 -10.44 13.81 17.33
C GLY A 29 -11.72 14.13 16.57
N LEU A 30 -12.88 13.72 17.08
CA LEU A 30 -14.17 14.06 16.46
C LEU A 30 -14.41 15.57 16.39
N ARG A 31 -14.03 16.32 17.43
CA ARG A 31 -14.09 17.79 17.41
C ARG A 31 -13.20 18.38 16.31
N ARG A 32 -12.00 17.84 16.10
CA ARG A 32 -11.12 18.28 14.99
C ARG A 32 -11.74 17.96 13.64
N GLU A 33 -12.33 16.78 13.45
CA GLU A 33 -13.00 16.45 12.19
C GLU A 33 -14.22 17.35 11.92
N ALA A 34 -14.95 17.75 12.96
CA ALA A 34 -16.01 18.75 12.83
C ALA A 34 -15.44 20.13 12.44
N GLN A 35 -14.32 20.55 13.03
CA GLN A 35 -13.63 21.80 12.65
C GLN A 35 -13.11 21.77 11.20
N ARG A 36 -12.73 20.59 10.70
CA ARG A 36 -12.33 20.38 9.29
C ARG A 36 -13.51 20.33 8.32
N GLY A 37 -14.75 20.32 8.82
CA GLY A 37 -15.96 20.20 8.01
C GLY A 37 -16.28 18.77 7.55
N ASN A 38 -15.57 17.76 8.06
CA ASN A 38 -15.81 16.36 7.69
C ASN A 38 -17.01 15.77 8.44
N LEU A 39 -17.16 16.13 9.72
CA LEU A 39 -18.19 15.60 10.62
C LEU A 39 -19.32 16.61 10.87
N ARG A 40 -20.58 16.15 10.75
CA ARG A 40 -21.76 16.92 11.19
C ARG A 40 -21.89 16.82 12.72
N MET A 41 -21.87 17.98 13.38
CA MET A 41 -21.93 18.10 14.83
C MET A 41 -22.88 19.22 15.24
N TRP A 42 -23.65 19.01 16.30
CA TRP A 42 -24.50 20.02 16.91
C TRP A 42 -24.02 20.33 18.32
N ARG A 43 -24.09 21.60 18.71
CA ARG A 43 -23.85 22.04 20.09
C ARG A 43 -25.15 22.48 20.72
N ILE A 44 -25.58 21.79 21.77
CA ILE A 44 -26.82 22.07 22.51
C ILE A 44 -26.46 22.15 23.99
N ALA A 45 -26.78 23.28 24.65
CA ALA A 45 -26.45 23.52 26.06
C ALA A 45 -24.97 23.20 26.40
N ASN A 46 -24.04 23.71 25.57
CA ASN A 46 -22.59 23.50 25.69
C ASN A 46 -22.13 22.02 25.60
N LYS A 47 -22.98 21.13 25.09
CA LYS A 47 -22.66 19.72 24.85
C LYS A 47 -22.65 19.47 23.35
N ASP A 48 -21.70 18.65 22.92
CA ASP A 48 -21.52 18.28 21.52
C ASP A 48 -22.20 16.94 21.24
N PHE A 49 -23.00 16.92 20.17
CA PHE A 49 -23.73 15.76 19.69
C PHE A 49 -23.42 15.47 18.24
N THR A 50 -23.52 14.20 17.86
CA THR A 50 -23.44 13.70 16.49
C THR A 50 -24.31 12.44 16.36
N THR A 51 -24.47 11.90 15.16
CA THR A 51 -25.20 10.65 14.91
C THR A 51 -24.25 9.58 14.37
N LEU A 52 -24.62 8.31 14.45
CA LEU A 52 -23.81 7.24 13.87
C LEU A 52 -23.79 7.34 12.34
N ALA A 53 -24.89 7.81 11.73
CA ALA A 53 -24.95 8.12 10.30
C ALA A 53 -23.88 9.17 9.90
N ALA A 54 -23.77 10.26 10.64
CA ALA A 54 -22.76 11.30 10.39
C ALA A 54 -21.31 10.79 10.53
N ILE A 55 -21.06 9.83 11.41
CA ILE A 55 -19.76 9.19 11.55
C ILE A 55 -19.45 8.31 10.33
N SER A 56 -20.43 7.55 9.82
CA SER A 56 -20.26 6.78 8.59
C SER A 56 -19.88 7.68 7.41
N GLU A 57 -20.61 8.80 7.23
CA GLU A 57 -20.30 9.80 6.20
C GLU A 57 -18.90 10.43 6.39
N MET A 58 -18.50 10.70 7.63
CA MET A 58 -17.15 11.19 7.94
C MET A 58 -16.09 10.17 7.52
N MET A 59 -16.28 8.87 7.79
CA MET A 59 -15.32 7.83 7.41
C MET A 59 -15.13 7.74 5.89
N GLU A 60 -16.20 7.91 5.11
CA GLU A 60 -16.12 7.97 3.65
C GLU A 60 -15.26 9.15 3.17
N LYS A 61 -15.43 10.32 3.79
CA LYS A 61 -14.62 11.53 3.46
C LYS A 61 -13.16 11.38 3.89
N CYS A 62 -12.90 10.73 5.02
CA CYS A 62 -11.56 10.52 5.57
C CYS A 62 -10.79 9.37 4.90
N GLN A 63 -11.36 8.70 3.89
CA GLN A 63 -10.73 7.58 3.22
C GLN A 63 -9.39 8.00 2.56
N VAL A 64 -8.29 7.38 3.01
CA VAL A 64 -6.98 7.55 2.38
C VAL A 64 -6.98 6.81 1.04
N ARG A 65 -6.98 7.55 -0.06
CA ARG A 65 -6.86 6.95 -1.40
C ARG A 65 -5.42 6.50 -1.61
N PRO A 66 -5.18 5.26 -2.07
CA PRO A 66 -3.83 4.85 -2.41
C PRO A 66 -3.29 5.80 -3.47
N GLN A 67 -2.10 6.33 -3.24
CA GLN A 67 -1.41 7.10 -4.25
C GLN A 67 -1.24 6.18 -5.46
N ALA A 68 -1.77 6.58 -6.61
CA ALA A 68 -1.54 5.85 -7.85
C ALA A 68 -0.03 5.72 -8.00
N LEU A 69 0.46 4.47 -7.96
CA LEU A 69 1.87 4.24 -8.26
C LEU A 69 2.09 4.79 -9.67
N PRO A 70 3.15 5.58 -9.89
CA PRO A 70 3.49 6.02 -11.23
C PRO A 70 3.47 4.81 -12.14
N ALA A 71 2.79 4.92 -13.29
CA ALA A 71 2.63 3.83 -14.26
C ALA A 71 3.96 3.15 -14.65
N GLU A 72 5.10 3.76 -14.33
CA GLU A 72 6.45 3.28 -14.60
C GLU A 72 7.07 2.35 -13.55
N ARG A 73 6.45 2.13 -12.37
CA ARG A 73 7.07 1.29 -11.33
C ARG A 73 6.74 -0.21 -11.43
N TRP A 74 5.88 -0.60 -12.38
CA TRP A 74 5.92 -1.93 -12.99
C TRP A 74 6.50 -1.83 -14.41
N ARG A 75 7.71 -1.27 -14.55
CA ARG A 75 8.64 -1.97 -15.43
C ARG A 75 8.83 -3.31 -14.76
N ALA A 76 8.12 -4.32 -15.26
CA ALA A 76 8.59 -5.69 -15.14
C ALA A 76 10.11 -5.63 -15.31
N ASP A 77 10.82 -6.39 -14.51
CA ASP A 77 12.15 -6.86 -14.87
C ASP A 77 12.02 -7.62 -16.20
N ALA A 78 11.77 -6.86 -17.27
CA ALA A 78 12.05 -7.22 -18.62
C ALA A 78 13.56 -7.41 -18.57
N ILE A 79 13.93 -8.66 -18.31
CA ILE A 79 15.00 -9.34 -19.01
C ILE A 79 14.98 -8.76 -20.42
N SER A 80 15.73 -7.68 -20.62
CA SER A 80 15.97 -7.14 -21.93
C SER A 80 16.64 -8.30 -22.65
N PRO A 81 16.06 -8.88 -23.71
CA PRO A 81 16.77 -9.88 -24.46
C PRO A 81 18.07 -9.21 -24.89
N ARG A 82 19.20 -9.73 -24.40
CA ARG A 82 20.54 -9.30 -24.80
C ARG A 82 20.47 -9.11 -26.31
N SER A 83 20.81 -7.91 -26.80
CA SER A 83 20.75 -7.59 -28.23
C SER A 83 21.29 -8.79 -29.03
N PRO A 84 20.63 -9.21 -30.14
CA PRO A 84 21.07 -10.36 -30.94
C PRO A 84 22.57 -10.31 -31.28
N GLU A 85 23.09 -9.08 -31.46
CA GLU A 85 24.50 -8.82 -31.71
C GLU A 85 25.40 -9.19 -30.52
N GLN A 86 24.96 -8.91 -29.30
CA GLN A 86 25.68 -9.23 -28.07
C GLN A 86 25.69 -10.74 -27.81
N ALA A 87 24.56 -11.42 -28.03
CA ALA A 87 24.48 -12.87 -27.96
C ALA A 87 25.45 -13.53 -28.98
N MET A 88 25.57 -12.95 -30.18
CA MET A 88 26.46 -13.45 -31.22
C MET A 88 27.94 -13.21 -30.92
N LYS A 89 28.28 -12.08 -30.27
CA LYS A 89 29.64 -11.79 -29.76
C LYS A 89 30.04 -12.77 -28.65
N ASP A 90 29.13 -13.08 -27.73
CA ASP A 90 29.37 -14.03 -26.64
C ASP A 90 29.59 -15.44 -27.19
N ALA A 91 28.73 -15.91 -28.11
CA ALA A 91 28.87 -17.21 -28.76
C ALA A 91 30.21 -17.33 -29.52
N ARG A 92 30.62 -16.28 -30.24
CA ARG A 92 31.90 -16.24 -30.95
C ARG A 92 33.09 -16.31 -30.00
N THR A 93 33.01 -15.64 -28.85
CA THR A 93 34.05 -15.69 -27.80
C THR A 93 34.21 -17.10 -27.24
N ILE A 94 33.09 -17.78 -26.96
CA ILE A 94 33.10 -19.16 -26.45
C ILE A 94 33.77 -20.12 -27.44
N LEU A 95 33.41 -20.04 -28.74
CA LEU A 95 34.02 -20.86 -29.78
C LEU A 95 35.54 -20.62 -29.92
N GLN A 96 35.97 -19.35 -29.81
CA GLN A 96 37.40 -19.03 -29.84
C GLN A 96 38.15 -19.58 -28.62
N GLY A 97 37.52 -19.57 -27.44
CA GLY A 97 38.08 -20.15 -26.22
C GLY A 97 38.24 -21.66 -26.30
N LEU A 98 37.26 -22.37 -26.88
CA LEU A 98 37.34 -23.82 -27.09
C LEU A 98 38.45 -24.20 -28.09
N ARG A 99 38.63 -23.42 -29.15
CA ARG A 99 39.72 -23.62 -30.12
C ARG A 99 41.12 -23.43 -29.49
N LYS A 100 41.26 -22.55 -28.49
CA LYS A 100 42.52 -22.36 -27.75
C LYS A 100 42.78 -23.43 -26.68
N LYS A 101 41.75 -24.17 -26.24
CA LYS A 101 41.87 -25.23 -25.22
C LYS A 101 42.16 -26.63 -25.77
N GLY A 102 42.35 -26.78 -27.08
CA GLY A 102 42.76 -28.04 -27.72
C GLY A 102 44.22 -28.46 -27.50
N HIS A 103 44.79 -28.27 -26.30
CA HIS A 103 46.10 -28.86 -25.96
C HIS A 103 45.89 -30.24 -25.32
N ALA A 104 46.12 -31.29 -26.11
CA ALA A 104 46.07 -32.67 -25.63
C ALA A 104 47.19 -32.91 -24.59
N PRO A 105 46.89 -33.45 -23.39
CA PRO A 105 47.94 -33.81 -22.44
C PRO A 105 48.69 -35.04 -22.93
N ALA A 106 50.02 -34.93 -23.03
CA ALA A 106 50.92 -36.01 -23.39
C ALA A 106 50.82 -37.18 -22.38
N LEU A 107 50.46 -38.36 -22.87
CA LEU A 107 50.54 -39.63 -22.14
C LEU A 107 52.01 -39.88 -21.75
N ARG A 108 52.34 -39.73 -20.47
CA ARG A 108 53.61 -40.21 -19.90
C ARG A 108 53.61 -41.74 -19.92
N LYS A 109 54.54 -42.32 -20.67
CA LYS A 109 54.90 -43.75 -20.56
C LYS A 109 55.66 -43.95 -19.25
N SER A 110 55.14 -44.77 -18.35
CA SER A 110 55.90 -45.32 -17.22
C SER A 110 56.72 -46.50 -17.72
N ALA A 111 58.02 -46.46 -17.46
CA ALA A 111 58.93 -47.60 -17.51
C ALA A 111 59.06 -48.18 -16.10
#